data_AF-A0A3B8V6A9-F1
#
_entry.id   AF-A0A3B8V6A9-F1
#
_cell.length_a   1.000
_cell.length_b   1.000
_cell.length_c   1.000
_cell.angle_alpha   90.00
_cell.angle_beta   90.00
_cell.angle_gamma   90.00
#
_symmetry.space_group_name_H-M   'P 1'
#
loop_
_entity.id
_entity.type
_entity.pdbx_description
1 polymer ?
#
loop_
_entity_poly.entity_id
_entity_poly.type
_entity_poly.pdbx_seq_one_letter_code
_entity_poly.pdbx_strand_id
1 'polypeptide(L)'
;MRAIPTPDQEDPANTMATKTTLRRIETLLEKTETAMKQTAWFEAERHAVAALDLAIESGDHESAARACLPLQEARRQRALQAIDAANGQVDVLDSVPGEIESVEAGVYLIEPNGVGADARRLRIAALQLEVPVLVVCREPVNRMGLVTIVAIGGSTVRTRVDPPADPEQPDLEWTLAALEQLGDSAIDGLDPGLSGPQRIDALRAVLDSVTDHERLHQALAEALRAAAG
;
A
#
# COMPACT_ATOMS: atom_id res chain seq x y z
N MET A 1 -1.96 -31.04 50.70
CA MET A 1 -1.63 -31.43 49.31
C MET A 1 -2.19 -30.37 48.39
N ARG A 2 -1.35 -29.50 47.82
CA ARG A 2 -1.77 -28.55 46.77
C ARG A 2 -1.86 -29.31 45.45
N ALA A 3 -3.00 -29.17 44.76
CA ALA A 3 -3.21 -29.75 43.45
C ALA A 3 -2.21 -29.16 42.44
N ILE A 4 -1.54 -30.04 41.70
CA ILE A 4 -0.65 -29.70 40.59
C ILE A 4 -1.55 -29.30 39.41
N PRO A 5 -1.33 -28.18 38.71
CA PRO A 5 -2.10 -27.84 37.52
C PRO A 5 -1.81 -28.88 36.43
N THR A 6 -2.87 -29.47 35.89
CA THR A 6 -2.80 -30.34 34.72
C THR A 6 -2.30 -29.51 33.53
N PRO A 7 -1.36 -30.00 32.70
CA PRO A 7 -0.95 -29.28 31.51
C PRO A 7 -2.16 -29.13 30.58
N ASP A 8 -2.41 -27.90 30.10
CA ASP A 8 -3.40 -27.61 29.08
C ASP A 8 -3.18 -28.58 27.90
N GLN A 9 -4.11 -29.53 27.73
CA GLN A 9 -4.12 -30.34 26.51
C GLN A 9 -4.65 -29.44 25.40
N GLU A 10 -3.77 -29.03 24.49
CA GLU A 10 -4.15 -28.31 23.28
C GLU A 10 -5.25 -29.08 22.53
N ASP A 11 -6.34 -28.38 22.21
CA ASP A 11 -7.46 -28.94 21.46
C ASP A 11 -7.00 -29.34 20.04
N PRO A 12 -7.06 -30.63 19.65
CA PRO A 12 -6.60 -31.10 18.35
C PRO A 12 -7.33 -30.44 17.16
N ALA A 13 -8.55 -29.96 17.35
CA ALA A 13 -9.27 -29.21 16.33
C ALA A 13 -8.61 -27.84 16.08
N ASN A 14 -8.17 -27.16 17.15
CA ASN A 14 -7.47 -25.88 17.07
C ASN A 14 -6.10 -26.06 16.40
N THR A 15 -5.34 -27.10 16.77
CA THR A 15 -4.04 -27.42 16.15
C THR A 15 -4.17 -27.73 14.64
N MET A 16 -5.22 -28.43 14.21
CA MET A 16 -5.46 -28.70 12.77
C MET A 16 -5.89 -27.45 12.01
N ALA A 17 -6.68 -26.57 12.61
CA ALA A 17 -7.09 -25.31 12.00
C ALA A 17 -5.87 -24.39 11.76
N THR A 18 -4.98 -24.24 12.74
CA THR A 18 -3.73 -23.46 12.62
C THR A 18 -2.85 -24.00 11.50
N LYS A 19 -2.62 -25.33 11.44
CA LYS A 19 -1.84 -25.96 10.36
C LYS A 19 -2.44 -25.74 8.97
N THR A 20 -3.77 -25.74 8.88
CA THR A 20 -4.47 -25.49 7.62
C THR A 20 -4.29 -24.05 7.15
N THR A 21 -4.36 -23.09 8.07
CA THR A 21 -4.14 -21.66 7.78
C THR A 21 -2.70 -21.41 7.33
N LEU A 22 -1.70 -21.93 8.04
CA LEU A 22 -0.28 -21.80 7.66
C LEU A 22 -0.03 -22.31 6.24
N ARG A 23 -0.54 -23.50 5.91
CA ARG A 23 -0.42 -24.06 4.56
C ARG A 23 -1.06 -23.18 3.48
N ARG A 24 -2.17 -22.50 3.79
CA ARG A 24 -2.82 -21.55 2.87
C ARG A 24 -1.95 -20.31 2.65
N ILE A 25 -1.34 -19.79 3.71
CA ILE A 25 -0.41 -18.65 3.62
C ILE A 25 0.80 -19.03 2.74
N GLU A 26 1.41 -20.18 2.99
CA GLU A 26 2.53 -20.70 2.18
C GLU A 26 2.14 -20.84 0.70
N THR A 27 0.96 -21.41 0.43
CA THR A 27 0.45 -21.56 -0.94
C THR A 27 0.29 -20.19 -1.64
N LEU A 28 -0.16 -19.17 -0.91
CA LEU A 28 -0.28 -17.82 -1.47
C LEU A 28 1.10 -17.22 -1.77
N LEU A 29 2.07 -17.37 -0.88
CA LEU A 29 3.45 -16.92 -1.11
C LEU A 29 4.11 -17.62 -2.32
N GLU A 30 3.91 -18.93 -2.47
CA GLU A 30 4.39 -19.69 -3.64
C GLU A 30 3.76 -19.19 -4.96
N LYS A 31 2.46 -18.86 -4.94
CA LYS A 31 1.77 -18.26 -6.08
C LYS A 31 2.29 -16.87 -6.39
N THR A 32 2.54 -16.05 -5.36
CA THR A 32 3.18 -14.73 -5.51
C THR A 32 4.52 -14.86 -6.21
N GLU A 33 5.41 -15.75 -5.74
CA GLU A 33 6.72 -15.97 -6.37
C GLU A 33 6.60 -16.46 -7.82
N THR A 34 5.63 -17.33 -8.09
CA THR A 34 5.38 -17.84 -9.46
C THR A 34 4.94 -16.71 -10.39
N ALA A 35 3.99 -15.87 -9.95
CA ALA A 35 3.53 -14.71 -10.70
C ALA A 35 4.66 -13.70 -10.95
N MET A 36 5.50 -13.43 -9.93
CA MET A 36 6.68 -12.56 -10.08
C MET A 36 7.67 -13.09 -11.13
N LYS A 37 7.96 -14.40 -11.12
CA LYS A 37 8.83 -15.02 -12.14
C LYS A 37 8.27 -14.89 -13.56
N GLN A 38 6.95 -14.77 -13.68
CA GLN A 38 6.22 -14.56 -14.94
C GLN A 38 5.99 -13.08 -15.25
N THR A 39 6.51 -12.15 -14.44
CA THR A 39 6.25 -10.70 -14.54
C THR A 39 4.77 -10.31 -14.46
N ALA A 40 3.93 -11.19 -13.89
CA ALA A 40 2.51 -10.96 -13.65
C ALA A 40 2.31 -10.16 -12.35
N TRP A 41 2.74 -8.89 -12.34
CA TRP A 41 2.85 -8.08 -11.11
C TRP A 41 1.51 -7.82 -10.41
N PHE A 42 0.42 -7.63 -11.15
CA PHE A 42 -0.92 -7.50 -10.57
C PHE A 42 -1.38 -8.76 -9.85
N GLU A 43 -1.12 -9.92 -10.44
CA GLU A 43 -1.42 -11.21 -9.81
C GLU A 43 -0.54 -11.44 -8.58
N ALA A 44 0.76 -11.14 -8.69
CA ALA A 44 1.69 -11.23 -7.57
C ALA A 44 1.23 -10.37 -6.38
N GLU A 45 0.82 -9.13 -6.63
CA GLU A 45 0.28 -8.26 -5.57
C GLU A 45 -0.99 -8.85 -4.94
N ARG A 46 -1.95 -9.34 -5.72
CA ARG A 46 -3.18 -9.94 -5.16
C ARG A 46 -2.87 -11.10 -4.23
N HIS A 47 -1.98 -12.01 -4.63
CA HIS A 47 -1.59 -13.15 -3.79
C HIS A 47 -0.80 -12.69 -2.55
N ALA A 48 0.07 -11.68 -2.67
CA ALA A 48 0.85 -11.15 -1.57
C ALA A 48 -0.02 -10.42 -0.53
N VAL A 49 -0.99 -9.60 -0.96
CA VAL A 49 -1.98 -8.95 -0.08
C VAL A 49 -2.81 -10.02 0.63
N ALA A 50 -3.31 -11.02 -0.10
CA ALA A 50 -4.08 -12.11 0.52
C ALA A 50 -3.26 -12.91 1.54
N ALA A 51 -1.95 -13.12 1.29
CA ALA A 51 -1.06 -13.78 2.24
C ALA A 51 -0.85 -12.91 3.49
N LEU A 52 -0.59 -11.61 3.31
CA LEU A 52 -0.41 -10.65 4.39
C LEU A 52 -1.66 -10.57 5.29
N ASP A 53 -2.84 -10.40 4.68
CA ASP A 53 -4.10 -10.27 5.42
C ASP A 53 -4.41 -11.54 6.21
N LEU A 54 -4.30 -12.72 5.59
CA LEU A 54 -4.54 -13.99 6.26
C LEU A 54 -3.54 -14.24 7.41
N ALA A 55 -2.27 -13.90 7.20
CA ALA A 55 -1.23 -14.04 8.22
C ALA A 55 -1.52 -13.14 9.43
N ILE A 56 -1.87 -11.88 9.20
CA ILE A 56 -2.23 -10.93 10.27
C ILE A 56 -3.48 -11.37 11.01
N GLU A 57 -4.54 -11.77 10.30
CA GLU A 57 -5.78 -12.27 10.91
C GLU A 57 -5.55 -13.51 11.78
N SER A 58 -4.58 -14.35 11.42
CA SER A 58 -4.21 -15.55 12.17
C SER A 58 -3.17 -15.32 13.28
N GLY A 59 -2.64 -14.11 13.42
CA GLY A 59 -1.57 -13.78 14.37
C GLY A 59 -0.18 -14.32 13.98
N ASP A 60 -0.01 -14.83 12.77
CA ASP A 60 1.29 -15.29 12.25
C ASP A 60 2.10 -14.10 11.69
N HIS A 61 2.69 -13.34 12.61
CA HIS A 61 3.46 -12.14 12.26
C HIS A 61 4.73 -12.44 11.45
N GLU A 62 5.31 -13.64 11.58
CA GLU A 62 6.49 -14.02 10.80
C GLU A 62 6.13 -14.16 9.31
N SER A 63 5.08 -14.91 9.00
CA SER A 63 4.61 -15.03 7.62
C SER A 63 4.08 -13.71 7.06
N ALA A 64 3.43 -12.89 7.90
CA ALA A 64 3.01 -11.54 7.51
C ALA A 64 4.22 -10.67 7.10
N ALA A 65 5.29 -10.66 7.89
CA ALA A 65 6.51 -9.92 7.55
C ALA A 65 7.18 -10.42 6.26
N ARG A 66 7.13 -11.74 6.01
CA ARG A 66 7.61 -12.34 4.76
C ARG A 66 6.80 -11.90 3.55
N ALA A 67 5.49 -11.68 3.69
CA ALA A 67 4.61 -11.23 2.61
C ALA A 67 4.89 -9.77 2.19
N CYS A 68 5.42 -8.92 3.08
CA CYS A 68 5.71 -7.51 2.77
C CYS A 68 6.74 -7.32 1.64
N LEU A 69 7.78 -8.16 1.57
CA LEU A 69 8.85 -8.02 0.57
C LEU A 69 8.35 -8.26 -0.88
N PRO A 70 7.69 -9.39 -1.21
CA PRO A 70 7.17 -9.58 -2.55
C PRO A 70 6.03 -8.62 -2.88
N LEU A 71 5.25 -8.17 -1.89
CA LEU A 71 4.25 -7.11 -2.07
C LEU A 71 4.91 -5.79 -2.51
N GLN A 72 5.96 -5.37 -1.80
CA GLN A 72 6.75 -4.18 -2.13
C GLN A 72 7.29 -4.28 -3.56
N GLU A 73 7.88 -5.42 -3.93
CA GLU A 73 8.46 -5.60 -5.26
C GLU A 73 7.40 -5.58 -6.37
N ALA A 74 6.26 -6.24 -6.18
CA ALA A 74 5.17 -6.22 -7.16
C ALA A 74 4.67 -4.79 -7.43
N ARG A 75 4.47 -4.00 -6.37
CA ARG A 75 4.06 -2.59 -6.48
C ARG A 75 5.13 -1.71 -7.09
N ARG A 76 6.39 -1.90 -6.71
CA ARG A 76 7.53 -1.19 -7.31
C ARG A 76 7.63 -1.43 -8.81
N GLN A 77 7.44 -2.66 -9.27
CA GLN A 77 7.46 -2.99 -10.70
C GLN A 77 6.28 -2.37 -11.44
N ARG A 78 5.07 -2.36 -10.86
CA ARG A 78 3.92 -1.65 -11.43
C ARG A 78 4.16 -0.14 -11.52
N ALA A 79 4.74 0.47 -10.48
CA ALA A 79 5.09 1.89 -10.48
C ALA A 79 6.10 2.22 -11.59
N LEU A 80 7.13 1.37 -11.78
CA LEU A 80 8.07 1.53 -12.89
C LEU A 80 7.41 1.40 -14.27
N GLN A 81 6.48 0.46 -14.44
CA GLN A 81 5.72 0.31 -15.69
C GLN A 81 4.85 1.54 -15.97
N ALA A 82 4.25 2.15 -14.93
CA ALA A 82 3.48 3.38 -15.05
C ALA A 82 4.37 4.57 -15.46
N ILE A 83 5.56 4.68 -14.85
CA ILE A 83 6.55 5.73 -15.16
C ILE A 83 7.07 5.58 -16.59
N ASP A 84 7.38 4.36 -17.03
CA ASP A 84 7.83 4.07 -18.39
C ASP A 84 6.74 4.41 -19.42
N ALA A 85 5.50 3.97 -19.17
CA ALA A 85 4.35 4.26 -20.03
C ALA A 85 4.05 5.76 -20.15
N ALA A 86 4.29 6.52 -19.08
CA ALA A 86 4.07 7.97 -19.07
C ALA A 86 5.03 8.74 -20.00
N ASN A 87 6.17 8.15 -20.39
CA ASN A 87 7.13 8.77 -21.32
C ASN A 87 7.49 10.24 -20.96
N GLY A 88 7.65 10.51 -19.66
CA GLY A 88 7.97 11.84 -19.13
C GLY A 88 6.78 12.80 -18.96
N GLN A 89 5.55 12.37 -19.26
CA GLN A 89 4.34 13.18 -19.14
C GLN A 89 3.58 12.89 -17.84
N VAL A 90 2.74 13.85 -17.44
CA VAL A 90 1.80 13.70 -16.32
C VAL A 90 0.42 14.11 -16.82
N ASP A 91 -0.54 13.21 -16.73
CA ASP A 91 -1.91 13.47 -17.13
C ASP A 91 -2.65 14.20 -16.00
N VAL A 92 -2.90 15.48 -16.22
CA VAL A 92 -3.64 16.32 -15.28
C VAL A 92 -5.14 16.16 -15.52
N LEU A 93 -5.86 15.68 -14.52
CA LEU A 93 -7.30 15.45 -14.57
C LEU A 93 -8.02 16.32 -13.54
N ASP A 94 -9.03 17.07 -13.98
CA ASP A 94 -9.88 17.90 -13.09
C ASP A 94 -11.08 17.12 -12.51
N SER A 95 -11.31 15.91 -13.01
CA SER A 95 -12.42 15.05 -12.62
C SER A 95 -12.13 13.60 -12.99
N VAL A 96 -12.67 12.67 -12.19
CA VAL A 96 -12.64 11.23 -12.48
C VAL A 96 -14.08 10.74 -12.62
N PRO A 97 -14.44 10.06 -13.72
CA PRO A 97 -15.77 9.49 -13.91
C PRO A 97 -16.21 8.61 -12.73
N GLY A 98 -17.53 8.57 -12.47
CA GLY A 98 -18.09 7.70 -11.45
C GLY A 98 -17.92 6.22 -11.77
N GLU A 99 -17.96 5.87 -13.05
CA GLU A 99 -17.70 4.53 -13.59
C GLU A 99 -16.53 4.60 -14.57
N ILE A 100 -15.53 3.73 -14.40
CA ILE A 100 -14.31 3.70 -15.19
C ILE A 100 -14.27 2.38 -15.94
N GLU A 101 -14.55 2.42 -17.24
CA GLU A 101 -14.54 1.23 -18.11
C GLU A 101 -13.13 0.92 -18.67
N SER A 102 -12.30 1.96 -18.78
CA SER A 102 -10.93 1.88 -19.27
C SER A 102 -10.07 2.95 -18.63
N VAL A 103 -8.77 2.68 -18.53
CA VAL A 103 -7.74 3.61 -18.10
C VAL A 103 -6.45 3.29 -18.88
N GLU A 104 -5.65 4.31 -19.17
CA GLU A 104 -4.36 4.12 -19.82
C GLU A 104 -3.25 3.96 -18.77
N ALA A 105 -2.15 3.35 -19.16
CA ALA A 105 -0.98 3.25 -18.27
C ALA A 105 -0.28 4.61 -18.22
N GLY A 106 0.08 5.07 -17.02
CA GLY A 106 0.72 6.38 -16.90
C GLY A 106 0.74 6.96 -15.49
N VAL A 107 1.12 8.23 -15.40
CA VAL A 107 1.16 8.99 -14.15
C VAL A 107 0.12 10.10 -14.21
N TYR A 108 -0.80 10.08 -13.25
CA TYR A 108 -1.95 10.97 -13.19
C TYR A 108 -1.83 11.94 -12.02
N LEU A 109 -2.16 13.21 -12.25
CA LEU A 109 -2.33 14.22 -11.23
C LEU A 109 -3.78 14.69 -11.21
N ILE A 110 -4.47 14.45 -10.10
CA ILE A 110 -5.87 14.84 -9.91
C ILE A 110 -5.94 16.21 -9.23
N GLU A 111 -6.67 17.11 -9.87
CA GLU A 111 -6.98 18.49 -9.46
C GLU A 111 -8.43 18.61 -8.97
N PRO A 112 -8.79 19.65 -8.18
CA PRO A 112 -9.91 19.53 -7.24
C PRO A 112 -11.34 19.63 -7.82
N ASN A 113 -12.17 18.62 -7.47
CA ASN A 113 -13.52 18.69 -6.85
C ASN A 113 -13.99 17.29 -6.33
N GLY A 114 -13.49 16.83 -5.17
CA GLY A 114 -13.77 15.46 -4.61
C GLY A 114 -12.54 14.64 -4.19
N VAL A 115 -11.40 15.31 -4.04
CA VAL A 115 -10.12 15.04 -4.73
C VAL A 115 -9.42 13.72 -4.37
N GLY A 116 -9.37 13.34 -3.10
CA GLY A 116 -8.69 12.09 -2.70
C GLY A 116 -9.50 10.82 -3.02
N ALA A 117 -10.84 10.93 -3.05
CA ALA A 117 -11.71 9.80 -3.34
C ALA A 117 -11.66 9.43 -4.82
N ASP A 118 -11.50 10.43 -5.68
CA ASP A 118 -11.37 10.27 -7.12
C ASP A 118 -10.03 9.63 -7.49
N ALA A 119 -8.92 10.10 -6.90
CA ALA A 119 -7.62 9.45 -7.04
C ALA A 119 -7.65 7.98 -6.57
N ARG A 120 -8.31 7.71 -5.44
CA ARG A 120 -8.52 6.33 -4.96
C ARG A 120 -9.35 5.52 -5.95
N ARG A 121 -10.42 6.09 -6.52
CA ARG A 121 -11.29 5.40 -7.49
C ARG A 121 -10.51 5.01 -8.73
N LEU A 122 -9.74 5.94 -9.30
CA LEU A 122 -8.89 5.68 -10.46
C LEU A 122 -7.89 4.56 -10.18
N ARG A 123 -7.19 4.62 -9.03
CA ARG A 123 -6.24 3.58 -8.62
C ARG A 123 -6.89 2.20 -8.47
N ILE A 124 -8.08 2.13 -7.87
CA ILE A 124 -8.82 0.86 -7.73
C ILE A 124 -9.27 0.32 -9.08
N ALA A 125 -9.82 1.18 -9.95
CA ALA A 125 -10.24 0.77 -11.29
C ALA A 125 -9.04 0.27 -12.11
N ALA A 126 -7.91 0.98 -12.08
CA ALA A 126 -6.69 0.56 -12.75
C ALA A 126 -6.15 -0.78 -12.22
N LEU A 127 -6.19 -1.00 -10.91
CA LEU A 127 -5.83 -2.29 -10.31
C LEU A 127 -6.76 -3.42 -10.76
N GLN A 128 -8.06 -3.17 -10.88
CA GLN A 128 -9.04 -4.15 -11.38
C GLN A 128 -8.87 -4.45 -12.87
N LEU A 129 -8.52 -3.45 -13.66
CA LEU A 129 -8.25 -3.55 -15.10
C LEU A 129 -6.83 -4.03 -15.41
N GLU A 130 -5.99 -4.24 -14.40
CA GLU A 130 -4.58 -4.61 -14.53
C GLU A 130 -3.75 -3.61 -15.35
N VAL A 131 -4.03 -2.32 -15.18
CA VAL A 131 -3.32 -1.22 -15.86
C VAL A 131 -2.38 -0.51 -14.87
N PRO A 132 -1.08 -0.37 -15.18
CA PRO A 132 -0.13 0.24 -14.27
C PRO A 132 -0.28 1.75 -14.28
N VAL A 133 -0.64 2.30 -13.11
CA VAL A 133 -0.80 3.74 -12.92
C VAL A 133 -0.13 4.19 -11.62
N LEU A 134 0.38 5.42 -11.61
CA LEU A 134 0.58 6.19 -10.38
C LEU A 134 -0.42 7.33 -10.35
N VAL A 135 -1.05 7.57 -9.21
CA VAL A 135 -2.07 8.59 -9.08
C VAL A 135 -1.75 9.49 -7.89
N VAL A 136 -1.58 10.78 -8.17
CA VAL A 136 -1.34 11.83 -7.20
C VAL A 136 -2.57 12.71 -7.12
N CYS A 137 -2.97 13.13 -5.93
CA CYS A 137 -4.03 14.12 -5.76
C CYS A 137 -3.45 15.35 -5.09
N ARG A 138 -3.70 16.53 -5.66
CA ARG A 138 -3.31 17.81 -5.06
C ARG A 138 -4.51 18.68 -4.73
N GLU A 139 -4.41 19.42 -3.63
CA GLU A 139 -5.28 20.55 -3.34
C GLU A 139 -4.67 21.85 -3.93
N PRO A 140 -5.45 22.94 -4.09
CA PRO A 140 -4.91 24.23 -4.51
C PRO A 140 -3.78 24.73 -3.62
N VAL A 141 -2.93 25.60 -4.16
CA VAL A 141 -1.89 26.30 -3.39
C VAL A 141 -2.52 27.01 -2.21
N ASN A 142 -2.05 26.70 -1.01
CA ASN A 142 -2.57 27.27 0.22
C ASN A 142 -1.98 28.66 0.49
N ARG A 143 -2.44 29.32 1.56
CA ARG A 143 -1.98 30.68 1.92
C ARG A 143 -0.49 30.78 2.26
N MET A 144 0.18 29.65 2.52
CA MET A 144 1.63 29.59 2.77
C MET A 144 2.44 29.41 1.48
N GLY A 145 1.79 29.36 0.31
CA GLY A 145 2.46 29.14 -0.97
C GLY A 145 2.82 27.67 -1.24
N LEU A 146 2.28 26.72 -0.45
CA LEU A 146 2.56 25.28 -0.59
C LEU A 146 1.37 24.55 -1.23
N VAL A 147 1.65 23.43 -1.88
CA VAL A 147 0.64 22.51 -2.42
C VAL A 147 0.41 21.38 -1.43
N THR A 148 -0.85 21.09 -1.07
CA THR A 148 -1.16 19.90 -0.26
C THR A 148 -1.31 18.70 -1.18
N ILE A 149 -0.59 17.62 -0.90
CA ILE A 149 -0.78 16.32 -1.53
C ILE A 149 -1.62 15.45 -0.61
N VAL A 150 -2.61 14.75 -1.16
CA VAL A 150 -3.58 13.94 -0.43
C VAL A 150 -3.61 12.53 -1.00
N ALA A 151 -3.69 11.53 -0.12
CA ALA A 151 -4.12 10.19 -0.47
C ALA A 151 -5.18 9.68 0.51
N ILE A 152 -6.18 8.96 -0.02
CA ILE A 152 -7.25 8.34 0.76
C ILE A 152 -7.22 6.82 0.54
N GLY A 153 -7.33 6.09 1.64
CA GLY A 153 -7.39 4.63 1.73
C GLY A 153 -7.86 4.22 3.13
N GLY A 154 -7.16 3.28 3.76
CA GLY A 154 -7.37 2.88 5.15
C GLY A 154 -7.18 4.04 6.13
N SER A 155 -6.42 5.06 5.76
CA SER A 155 -6.37 6.36 6.42
C SER A 155 -6.35 7.51 5.41
N THR A 156 -6.43 8.76 5.87
CA THR A 156 -6.14 9.91 4.99
C THR A 156 -4.76 10.45 5.32
N VAL A 157 -3.87 10.44 4.33
CA VAL A 157 -2.50 10.96 4.44
C VAL A 157 -2.43 12.30 3.73
N ARG A 158 -1.75 13.27 4.36
CA ARG A 158 -1.50 14.59 3.78
C ARG A 158 -0.05 14.99 4.00
N THR A 159 0.53 15.63 2.98
CA THR A 159 1.77 16.37 3.15
C THR A 159 1.69 17.70 2.40
N ARG A 160 2.57 18.64 2.72
CA ARG A 160 2.71 19.90 2.01
C ARG A 160 4.05 19.92 1.32
N VAL A 161 4.04 20.20 0.03
CA VAL A 161 5.24 20.28 -0.81
C VAL A 161 5.34 21.65 -1.45
N ASP A 162 6.53 22.03 -1.88
CA ASP A 162 6.72 23.19 -2.74
C ASP A 162 5.94 23.02 -4.05
N PRO A 163 5.38 24.10 -4.62
CA PRO A 163 4.67 24.02 -5.90
C PRO A 163 5.63 23.59 -7.02
N PRO A 164 5.10 22.95 -8.08
CA PRO A 164 5.89 22.67 -9.28
C PRO A 164 6.30 23.98 -9.95
N ALA A 165 7.35 23.94 -10.79
CA ALA A 165 7.81 25.10 -11.55
C ALA A 165 6.70 25.66 -12.45
N ASP A 166 5.92 24.78 -13.07
CA ASP A 166 4.69 25.10 -13.79
C ASP A 166 3.48 24.48 -13.07
N PRO A 167 2.62 25.29 -12.42
CA PRO A 167 1.40 24.80 -11.77
C PRO A 167 0.37 24.18 -12.69
N GLU A 168 0.32 24.53 -13.98
CA GLU A 168 -0.64 24.00 -14.95
C GLU A 168 -0.12 22.72 -15.62
N GLN A 169 1.20 22.58 -15.71
CA GLN A 169 1.85 21.39 -16.28
C GLN A 169 2.97 20.89 -15.36
N PRO A 170 2.63 20.27 -14.23
CA PRO A 170 3.63 19.72 -13.32
C PRO A 170 4.41 18.60 -14.01
N ASP A 171 5.73 18.63 -13.89
CA ASP A 171 6.56 17.60 -14.48
C ASP A 171 6.56 16.30 -13.66
N LEU A 172 7.06 15.24 -14.29
CA LEU A 172 7.14 13.92 -13.69
C LEU A 172 8.07 13.90 -12.46
N GLU A 173 9.16 14.67 -12.46
CA GLU A 173 10.11 14.73 -11.35
C GLU A 173 9.45 15.25 -10.07
N TRP A 174 8.76 16.40 -10.17
CA TRP A 174 7.99 16.97 -9.07
C TRP A 174 6.91 16.01 -8.59
N THR A 175 6.22 15.34 -9.52
CA THR A 175 5.11 14.44 -9.20
C THR A 175 5.57 13.21 -8.41
N LEU A 176 6.70 12.62 -8.79
CA LEU A 176 7.31 11.50 -8.07
C LEU A 176 7.88 11.95 -6.72
N ALA A 177 8.53 13.11 -6.66
CA ALA A 177 9.03 13.68 -5.41
C ALA A 177 7.90 13.99 -4.42
N ALA A 178 6.74 14.43 -4.92
CA ALA A 178 5.55 14.67 -4.12
C ALA A 178 4.96 13.38 -3.53
N LEU A 179 4.94 12.29 -4.31
CA LEU A 179 4.54 10.96 -3.82
C LEU A 179 5.49 10.43 -2.75
N GLU A 180 6.80 10.57 -2.96
CA GLU A 180 7.79 10.12 -1.98
C GLU A 180 7.66 10.87 -0.66
N GLN A 181 7.55 12.21 -0.71
CA GLN A 181 7.30 13.03 0.48
C GLN A 181 5.99 12.68 1.19
N LEU A 182 4.94 12.29 0.44
CA LEU A 182 3.67 11.86 1.02
C LEU A 182 3.84 10.57 1.83
N GLY A 183 4.59 9.60 1.30
CA GLY A 183 4.90 8.35 1.97
C GLY A 183 5.77 8.55 3.22
N ASP A 184 6.83 9.35 3.11
CA ASP A 184 7.70 9.70 4.26
C ASP A 184 6.88 10.38 5.38
N SER A 185 6.05 11.36 5.00
CA SER A 185 5.17 12.05 5.96
C SER A 185 4.15 11.12 6.62
N ALA A 186 3.73 10.06 5.92
CA ALA A 186 2.81 9.06 6.48
C ALA A 186 3.45 8.27 7.62
N ILE A 187 4.75 7.96 7.49
CA ILE A 187 5.54 7.26 8.51
C ILE A 187 5.83 8.20 9.68
N ASP A 188 6.36 9.38 9.39
CA ASP A 188 6.73 10.39 10.40
C ASP A 188 5.52 10.88 11.21
N GLY A 189 4.34 10.87 10.61
CA GLY A 189 3.09 11.27 11.25
C GLY A 189 2.52 10.24 12.22
N LEU A 190 3.05 9.01 12.29
CA LEU A 190 2.57 8.00 13.23
C LEU A 190 2.96 8.33 14.67
N ASP A 191 2.01 8.19 15.60
CA ASP A 191 2.27 8.40 17.02
C ASP A 191 3.37 7.42 17.53
N PRO A 192 4.50 7.93 18.08
CA PRO A 192 5.55 7.08 18.63
C PRO A 192 5.06 6.22 19.81
N GLY A 193 4.00 6.63 20.50
CA GLY A 193 3.43 5.92 21.66
C GLY A 193 2.54 4.72 21.33
N LEU A 194 2.28 4.41 20.05
CA LEU A 194 1.48 3.25 19.67
C LEU A 194 2.12 1.93 20.14
N SER A 195 1.30 1.05 20.73
CA SER A 195 1.70 -0.33 21.01
C SER A 195 2.01 -1.10 19.71
N GLY A 196 2.71 -2.24 19.82
CA GLY A 196 3.05 -3.08 18.66
C GLY A 196 1.87 -3.38 17.73
N PRO A 197 0.76 -3.97 18.24
CA PRO A 197 -0.42 -4.22 17.41
C PRO A 197 -1.03 -2.96 16.79
N GLN A 198 -1.16 -1.87 17.57
CA GLN A 198 -1.69 -0.61 17.06
C GLN A 198 -0.79 0.02 15.99
N ARG A 199 0.53 -0.14 16.09
CA ARG A 199 1.50 0.32 15.10
C ARG A 199 1.37 -0.48 13.81
N ILE A 200 1.18 -1.80 13.88
CA ILE A 200 0.92 -2.65 12.70
C ILE A 200 -0.36 -2.19 11.99
N ASP A 201 -1.45 -1.99 12.73
CA ASP A 201 -2.72 -1.52 12.16
C ASP A 201 -2.59 -0.14 11.53
N ALA A 202 -1.90 0.80 12.19
CA ALA A 202 -1.66 2.13 11.66
C ALA A 202 -0.83 2.09 10.37
N LEU A 203 0.26 1.32 10.34
CA LEU A 203 1.11 1.13 9.16
C LEU A 203 0.34 0.50 7.99
N ARG A 204 -0.52 -0.49 8.24
CA ARG A 204 -1.41 -1.04 7.21
C ARG A 204 -2.36 0.01 6.67
N ALA A 205 -2.97 0.80 7.55
CA ALA A 205 -3.92 1.83 7.16
C ALA A 205 -3.29 2.92 6.28
N VAL A 206 -2.05 3.34 6.55
CA VAL A 206 -1.33 4.30 5.69
C VAL A 206 -0.78 3.64 4.43
N LEU A 207 -0.39 2.36 4.47
CA LEU A 207 0.05 1.60 3.28
C LEU A 207 -1.09 1.36 2.28
N ASP A 208 -2.33 1.21 2.73
CA ASP A 208 -3.50 1.19 1.83
C ASP A 208 -3.71 2.55 1.13
N SER A 209 -3.34 3.64 1.79
CA SER A 209 -3.45 5.00 1.24
C SER A 209 -2.33 5.32 0.26
N VAL A 210 -1.08 4.99 0.60
CA VAL A 210 0.13 5.26 -0.21
C VAL A 210 0.78 3.94 -0.59
N THR A 211 0.14 3.24 -1.53
CA THR A 211 0.43 1.82 -1.83
C THR A 211 1.84 1.56 -2.28
N ASP A 212 2.46 2.46 -3.02
CA ASP A 212 3.68 2.20 -3.76
C ASP A 212 4.94 2.68 -3.04
N HIS A 213 4.79 3.28 -1.86
CA HIS A 213 5.93 3.83 -1.12
C HIS A 213 6.71 2.72 -0.40
N GLU A 214 8.01 2.65 -0.69
CA GLU A 214 8.85 1.53 -0.31
C GLU A 214 9.02 1.42 1.21
N ARG A 215 9.32 2.54 1.88
CA ARG A 215 9.61 2.55 3.32
C ARG A 215 8.40 2.16 4.17
N LEU A 216 7.18 2.32 3.67
CA LEU A 216 5.97 1.88 4.37
C LEU A 216 5.90 0.35 4.47
N HIS A 217 6.29 -0.37 3.40
CA HIS A 217 6.38 -1.83 3.43
C HIS A 217 7.48 -2.30 4.38
N GLN A 218 8.62 -1.62 4.36
CA GLN A 218 9.76 -1.92 5.24
C GLN A 218 9.39 -1.70 6.72
N ALA A 219 8.78 -0.56 7.04
CA ALA A 219 8.31 -0.24 8.39
C ALA A 219 7.25 -1.24 8.89
N LEU A 220 6.31 -1.65 8.02
CA LEU A 220 5.34 -2.69 8.35
C LEU A 220 6.02 -4.04 8.62
N ALA A 221 6.96 -4.45 7.76
CA ALA A 221 7.71 -5.68 7.94
C ALA A 221 8.53 -5.69 9.23
N GLU A 222 9.15 -4.56 9.59
CA GLU A 222 9.87 -4.42 10.86
C GLU A 222 8.95 -4.53 12.07
N ALA A 223 7.79 -3.84 12.05
CA ALA A 223 6.81 -3.94 13.12
C ALA A 223 6.28 -5.37 13.29
N LEU A 224 6.05 -6.09 12.19
CA LEU A 224 5.62 -7.49 12.20
C LEU A 224 6.72 -8.43 12.73
N ARG A 225 7.98 -8.26 12.31
CA ARG A 225 9.11 -9.04 12.86
C ARG A 225 9.26 -8.82 14.36
N ALA A 226 9.16 -7.57 14.82
CA ALA A 226 9.21 -7.26 16.25
C ALA A 226 8.06 -7.92 17.04
N ALA A 227 6.89 -8.09 16.42
CA ALA A 227 5.75 -8.78 17.01
C ALA A 227 5.84 -10.31 16.93
N ALA A 228 6.71 -10.87 16.11
CA ALA A 228 6.97 -12.31 16.02
C ALA A 228 7.90 -12.81 17.15
N GLY A 229 8.78 -11.95 17.66
CA GLY A 229 9.74 -12.26 18.72
C GLY A 229 11.16 -12.39 18.21
#